data_AF-A0A192H3T8-F1
#
_entry.id   AF-A0A192H3T8-F1
#
_cell.length_a   1.000
_cell.length_b   1.000
_cell.length_c   1.000
_cell.angle_alpha   90.00
_cell.angle_beta   90.00
_cell.angle_gamma   90.00
#
_symmetry.space_group_name_H-M   'P 1'
#
loop_
_entity.id
_entity.type
_entity.pdbx_description
1 polymer ?
#
loop_
_entity_poly.entity_id
_entity_poly.type
_entity_poly.pdbx_seq_one_letter_code
_entity_poly.pdbx_strand_id
1 'polypeptide(L)'
;MRVWVSGYRSYELGIFDQHDKKLKVIKEALRQSLEQLLDEGLDWLITGGQLGVEQWSLEVAAGLQKDYPELRTALMEPFADFGKNWNEANQTNLAVVKSKATFSATVSDKPYHSPQQLRNYQAFMLSHTDQALFIYDPQAPAKLHYTIEAIQRFQETHDYRLVTIDFDTLQEVADNLANDEENGFQAE
;
A
#
# COMPACT_ATOMS: atom_id res chain seq x y z
N MET A 1 7.32 -3.86 14.77
CA MET A 1 7.58 -2.71 13.86
C MET A 1 6.31 -2.33 13.11
N ARG A 2 6.08 -1.04 12.86
CA ARG A 2 4.90 -0.49 12.17
C ARG A 2 5.34 0.09 10.83
N VAL A 3 4.77 -0.38 9.72
CA VAL A 3 5.18 0.03 8.36
C VAL A 3 4.04 0.74 7.67
N TRP A 4 4.32 1.94 7.16
CA TRP A 4 3.41 2.63 6.25
C TRP A 4 3.53 2.04 4.84
N VAL A 5 2.49 1.39 4.35
CA VAL A 5 2.43 0.92 2.95
C VAL A 5 1.55 1.85 2.12
N SER A 6 2.05 2.33 0.97
CA SER A 6 1.27 3.09 0.00
C SER A 6 1.89 2.98 -1.39
N GLY A 7 1.38 3.71 -2.37
CA GLY A 7 1.89 3.67 -3.73
C GLY A 7 0.85 4.11 -4.74
N TYR A 8 1.12 3.79 -6.00
CA TYR A 8 0.31 4.26 -7.11
C TYR A 8 -1.16 3.89 -6.98
N ARG A 9 -1.99 4.81 -7.46
CA ARG A 9 -3.41 4.56 -7.62
C ARG A 9 -3.64 3.65 -8.81
N SER A 10 -4.73 2.89 -8.76
CA SER A 10 -5.06 1.93 -9.83
C SER A 10 -5.08 2.56 -11.23
N TYR A 11 -5.61 3.79 -11.35
CA TYR A 11 -5.64 4.53 -12.61
C TYR A 11 -4.26 5.08 -13.05
N GLU A 12 -3.32 5.30 -12.12
CA GLU A 12 -1.95 5.74 -12.45
C GLU A 12 -1.15 4.58 -13.07
N LEU A 13 -1.51 3.34 -12.72
CA LEU A 13 -0.94 2.11 -13.29
C LEU A 13 -1.76 1.55 -14.47
N GLY A 14 -2.90 2.16 -14.79
CA GLY A 14 -3.84 1.65 -15.79
C GLY A 14 -4.34 0.24 -15.50
N ILE A 15 -4.64 -0.05 -14.23
CA ILE A 15 -5.17 -1.34 -13.76
C ILE A 15 -6.61 -1.12 -13.31
N PHE A 16 -7.56 -1.78 -13.99
CA PHE A 16 -8.99 -1.65 -13.71
C PHE A 16 -9.69 -2.99 -13.49
N ASP A 17 -9.01 -4.10 -13.77
CA ASP A 17 -9.51 -5.47 -13.64
C ASP A 17 -8.69 -6.22 -12.57
N GLN A 18 -9.36 -7.08 -11.81
CA GLN A 18 -8.73 -7.96 -10.84
C GLN A 18 -7.90 -9.09 -11.49
N HIS A 19 -8.10 -9.37 -12.78
CA HIS A 19 -7.35 -10.37 -13.55
C HIS A 19 -6.17 -9.78 -14.35
N ASP A 20 -5.87 -8.49 -14.17
CA ASP A 20 -4.75 -7.84 -14.86
C ASP A 20 -3.41 -8.46 -14.42
N LYS A 21 -2.56 -8.85 -15.39
CA LYS A 21 -1.25 -9.43 -15.10
C LYS A 21 -0.36 -8.48 -14.28
N LYS A 22 -0.45 -7.17 -14.50
CA LYS A 22 0.28 -6.17 -13.71
C LYS A 22 -0.13 -6.20 -12.24
N LEU A 23 -1.41 -6.47 -11.96
CA LEU A 23 -1.89 -6.61 -10.59
C LEU A 23 -1.30 -7.84 -9.90
N LYS A 24 -1.17 -8.97 -10.62
CA LYS A 24 -0.51 -10.18 -10.11
C LYS A 24 0.94 -9.87 -9.70
N VAL A 25 1.68 -9.20 -10.57
CA VAL A 25 3.08 -8.78 -10.30
C VAL A 25 3.17 -7.86 -9.08
N ILE A 26 2.31 -6.83 -8.99
CA ILE A 26 2.32 -5.91 -7.85
C ILE A 26 2.00 -6.62 -6.54
N LYS A 27 1.00 -7.51 -6.53
CA LYS A 27 0.64 -8.28 -5.33
C LYS A 27 1.77 -9.20 -4.90
N GLU A 28 2.47 -9.79 -5.86
CA GLU A 28 3.63 -10.64 -5.59
C GLU A 28 4.79 -9.83 -5.02
N ALA A 29 5.12 -8.67 -5.60
CA ALA A 29 6.15 -7.78 -5.07
C ALA A 29 5.84 -7.29 -3.65
N LEU A 30 4.56 -6.94 -3.39
CA LEU A 30 4.08 -6.60 -2.05
C LEU A 30 4.21 -7.79 -1.09
N ARG A 31 3.86 -9.01 -1.53
CA ARG A 31 3.95 -10.23 -0.71
C ARG A 31 5.39 -10.48 -0.27
N GLN A 32 6.32 -10.54 -1.22
CA GLN A 32 7.75 -10.77 -0.95
C GLN A 32 8.33 -9.70 -0.01
N SER A 33 7.98 -8.42 -0.24
CA SER A 33 8.43 -7.33 0.62
C SER A 33 7.84 -7.41 2.03
N LEU A 34 6.56 -7.76 2.17
CA LEU A 34 5.92 -7.92 3.47
C LEU A 34 6.47 -9.14 4.23
N GLU A 35 6.78 -10.24 3.55
CA GLU A 35 7.45 -11.40 4.15
C GLU A 35 8.84 -11.05 4.67
N GLN A 36 9.65 -10.35 3.89
CA GLN A 36 10.93 -9.85 4.38
C GLN A 36 10.74 -8.93 5.60
N LEU A 37 9.75 -8.05 5.58
CA LEU A 37 9.45 -7.17 6.70
C LEU A 37 8.97 -7.94 7.94
N LEU A 38 8.25 -9.05 7.76
CA LEU A 38 7.85 -9.97 8.85
C LEU A 38 9.06 -10.62 9.50
N ASP A 39 10.04 -11.08 8.71
CA ASP A 39 11.32 -11.58 9.23
C ASP A 39 12.09 -10.50 10.01
N GLU A 40 11.94 -9.23 9.61
CA GLU A 40 12.48 -8.05 10.28
C GLU A 40 11.61 -7.55 11.47
N GLY A 41 10.52 -8.26 11.82
CA GLY A 41 9.68 -7.96 12.98
C GLY A 41 8.53 -6.99 12.70
N LEU A 42 7.99 -6.96 11.47
CA LEU A 42 6.71 -6.31 11.15
C LEU A 42 5.60 -6.84 12.07
N ASP A 43 4.84 -5.91 12.62
CA ASP A 43 3.72 -6.17 13.52
C ASP A 43 2.46 -5.46 13.02
N TRP A 44 2.62 -4.24 12.48
CA TRP A 44 1.50 -3.48 11.89
C TRP A 44 1.82 -3.02 10.48
N LEU A 45 0.98 -3.42 9.52
CA LEU A 45 0.84 -2.73 8.26
C LEU A 45 -0.19 -1.61 8.43
N ILE A 46 0.24 -0.36 8.24
CA ILE A 46 -0.64 0.82 8.30
C ILE A 46 -0.73 1.43 6.91
N THR A 47 -1.93 1.68 6.42
CA THR A 47 -2.16 2.25 5.08
C THR A 47 -3.39 3.15 5.05
N GLY A 48 -3.62 3.78 3.90
CA GLY A 48 -4.83 4.54 3.62
C GLY A 48 -5.90 3.71 2.91
N GLY A 49 -6.95 4.39 2.47
CA GLY A 49 -8.06 3.77 1.74
C GLY A 49 -7.99 3.92 0.22
N GLN A 50 -6.94 4.52 -0.35
CA GLN A 50 -6.93 4.91 -1.76
C GLN A 50 -7.04 3.71 -2.71
N LEU A 51 -7.75 3.88 -3.84
CA LEU A 51 -7.82 2.87 -4.89
C LEU A 51 -6.42 2.57 -5.45
N GLY A 52 -6.04 1.30 -5.50
CA GLY A 52 -4.71 0.85 -5.95
C GLY A 52 -3.93 0.19 -4.83
N VAL A 53 -2.64 0.52 -4.75
CA VAL A 53 -1.66 -0.15 -3.89
C VAL A 53 -2.07 -0.19 -2.42
N GLU A 54 -2.68 0.87 -1.89
CA GLU A 54 -3.12 0.89 -0.48
C GLU A 54 -4.14 -0.23 -0.20
N GLN A 55 -5.19 -0.35 -1.01
CA GLN A 55 -6.17 -1.44 -0.85
C GLN A 55 -5.58 -2.82 -1.17
N TRP A 56 -4.73 -2.94 -2.20
CA TRP A 56 -4.10 -4.21 -2.54
C TRP A 56 -3.14 -4.71 -1.45
N SER A 57 -2.47 -3.81 -0.74
CA SER A 57 -1.59 -4.18 0.38
C SER A 57 -2.36 -4.85 1.52
N LEU A 58 -3.60 -4.42 1.78
CA LEU A 58 -4.48 -5.05 2.78
C LEU A 58 -4.98 -6.41 2.31
N GLU A 59 -5.25 -6.58 1.01
CA GLU A 59 -5.60 -7.89 0.44
C GLU A 59 -4.44 -8.88 0.55
N VAL A 60 -3.21 -8.45 0.27
CA VAL A 60 -2.00 -9.26 0.40
C VAL A 60 -1.75 -9.62 1.87
N ALA A 61 -1.83 -8.64 2.77
CA ALA A 61 -1.67 -8.89 4.21
C ALA A 61 -2.71 -9.86 4.76
N ALA A 62 -3.97 -9.79 4.30
CA ALA A 62 -5.00 -10.76 4.67
C ALA A 62 -4.67 -12.19 4.21
N GLY A 63 -3.93 -12.35 3.11
CA GLY A 63 -3.36 -13.62 2.68
C GLY A 63 -2.30 -14.12 3.63
N LEU A 64 -1.33 -13.25 3.97
CA LEU A 64 -0.21 -13.55 4.86
C LEU A 64 -0.65 -13.85 6.30
N GLN A 65 -1.73 -13.24 6.79
CA GLN A 65 -2.27 -13.50 8.13
C GLN A 65 -2.65 -14.97 8.41
N LYS A 66 -2.74 -15.82 7.38
CA LYS A 66 -2.93 -17.26 7.54
C LYS A 66 -1.70 -17.94 8.14
N ASP A 67 -0.52 -17.48 7.74
CA ASP A 67 0.78 -18.01 8.16
C ASP A 67 1.41 -17.15 9.26
N TYR A 68 1.05 -15.87 9.32
CA TYR A 68 1.52 -14.86 10.28
C TYR A 68 0.33 -14.25 11.06
N PRO A 69 -0.32 -14.99 11.96
CA PRO A 69 -1.55 -14.56 12.64
C PRO A 69 -1.39 -13.32 13.54
N GLU A 70 -0.16 -13.00 13.92
CA GLU A 70 0.21 -11.79 14.68
C GLU A 70 0.28 -10.52 13.83
N LEU A 71 0.34 -10.61 12.50
CA LEU A 71 0.33 -9.45 11.61
C LEU A 71 -1.00 -8.70 11.76
N ARG A 72 -0.94 -7.42 12.10
CA ARG A 72 -2.10 -6.55 12.24
C ARG A 72 -2.14 -5.52 11.12
N THR A 73 -3.35 -5.12 10.73
CA THR A 73 -3.57 -4.15 9.66
C THR A 73 -4.39 -2.96 10.15
N ALA A 74 -3.99 -1.75 9.77
CA ALA A 74 -4.69 -0.52 10.07
C ALA A 74 -5.00 0.28 8.80
N LEU A 75 -6.27 0.59 8.57
CA LEU A 75 -6.72 1.50 7.50
C LEU A 75 -7.07 2.87 8.09
N MET A 76 -6.29 3.88 7.74
CA MET A 76 -6.44 5.25 8.21
C MET A 76 -6.91 6.15 7.08
N GLU A 77 -8.12 6.71 7.20
CA GLU A 77 -8.64 7.65 6.21
C GLU A 77 -8.25 9.09 6.60
N PRO A 78 -7.90 9.97 5.64
CA PRO A 78 -7.50 11.34 5.95
C PRO A 78 -8.66 12.20 6.50
N PHE A 79 -9.91 11.84 6.19
CA PHE A 79 -11.13 12.58 6.56
C PHE A 79 -12.37 11.68 6.48
N ALA A 80 -13.48 12.12 7.09
CA ALA A 80 -14.64 11.27 7.37
C ALA A 80 -15.43 10.77 6.14
N ASP A 81 -15.47 11.55 5.06
CA ASP A 81 -16.23 11.23 3.85
C ASP A 81 -15.32 10.77 2.70
N PHE A 82 -14.22 10.11 3.05
CA PHE A 82 -13.28 9.55 2.09
C PHE A 82 -13.96 8.56 1.16
N GLY A 83 -13.67 8.66 -0.15
CA GLY A 83 -14.28 7.80 -1.16
C GLY A 83 -15.73 8.12 -1.54
N LYS A 84 -16.42 9.09 -0.92
CA LYS A 84 -17.86 9.37 -1.19
C LYS A 84 -18.21 9.65 -2.66
N ASN A 85 -17.25 10.15 -3.44
CA ASN A 85 -17.43 10.53 -4.84
C ASN A 85 -17.01 9.41 -5.81
N TRP A 86 -16.61 8.23 -5.32
CA TRP A 86 -16.32 7.09 -6.16
C TRP A 86 -17.60 6.42 -6.65
N ASN A 87 -17.50 5.59 -7.68
CA ASN A 87 -18.63 4.75 -8.10
C ASN A 87 -18.97 3.71 -7.01
N GLU A 88 -20.17 3.13 -7.09
CA GLU A 88 -20.70 2.19 -6.09
C GLU A 88 -19.79 0.97 -5.89
N ALA A 89 -19.21 0.45 -6.97
CA ALA A 89 -18.29 -0.69 -6.90
C ALA A 89 -17.06 -0.37 -6.04
N ASN A 90 -16.45 0.80 -6.25
CA ASN A 90 -15.28 1.26 -5.51
C ASN A 90 -15.61 1.61 -4.05
N GLN A 91 -16.78 2.19 -3.77
CA GLN A 91 -17.25 2.41 -2.40
C GLN A 91 -17.48 1.09 -1.67
N THR A 92 -18.09 0.11 -2.35
CA THR A 92 -18.28 -1.25 -1.83
C THR A 92 -16.94 -1.90 -1.54
N ASN A 93 -15.96 -1.80 -2.45
CA ASN A 93 -14.63 -2.36 -2.24
C ASN A 93 -13.93 -1.76 -1.03
N LEU A 94 -13.97 -0.42 -0.89
CA LEU A 94 -13.42 0.26 0.29
C LEU A 94 -14.08 -0.22 1.59
N ALA A 95 -15.40 -0.38 1.61
CA ALA A 95 -16.12 -0.89 2.79
C ALA A 95 -15.71 -2.33 3.14
N VAL A 96 -15.52 -3.19 2.14
CA VAL A 96 -15.04 -4.58 2.33
C VAL A 96 -13.61 -4.61 2.85
N VAL A 97 -12.72 -3.80 2.30
CA VAL A 97 -11.33 -3.73 2.76
C VAL A 97 -11.27 -3.19 4.19
N LYS A 98 -12.05 -2.15 4.50
CA LYS A 98 -12.14 -1.55 5.83
C LYS A 98 -12.67 -2.53 6.89
N SER A 99 -13.64 -3.38 6.56
CA SER A 99 -14.20 -4.36 7.51
C SER A 99 -13.27 -5.53 7.81
N LYS A 100 -12.27 -5.77 6.94
CA LYS A 100 -11.24 -6.80 7.12
C LYS A 100 -10.01 -6.31 7.87
N ALA A 101 -9.77 -5.00 7.91
CA ALA A 101 -8.63 -4.45 8.64
C ALA A 101 -8.79 -4.69 10.16
N THR A 102 -7.68 -5.01 10.85
CA THR A 102 -7.68 -5.17 12.31
C THR A 102 -8.17 -3.91 13.02
N PHE A 103 -7.82 -2.75 12.45
CA PHE A 103 -8.26 -1.44 12.91
C PHE A 103 -8.61 -0.55 11.72
N SER A 104 -9.63 0.30 11.87
CA SER A 104 -9.84 1.39 10.92
C SER A 104 -10.37 2.64 11.61
N ALA A 105 -9.89 3.80 11.17
CA ALA A 105 -10.31 5.09 11.70
C ALA A 105 -10.06 6.22 10.70
N THR A 106 -10.52 7.41 11.03
CA THR A 106 -10.25 8.64 10.29
C THR A 106 -9.31 9.53 11.12
N VAL A 107 -8.35 10.18 10.47
CA VAL A 107 -7.46 11.17 11.11
C VAL A 107 -8.23 12.47 11.41
N SER A 108 -9.22 12.79 10.58
CA SER A 108 -10.17 13.88 10.80
C SER A 108 -11.60 13.34 10.77
N ASP A 109 -12.35 13.64 11.83
CA ASP A 109 -13.79 13.37 11.93
C ASP A 109 -14.66 14.28 11.05
N LYS A 110 -14.05 15.25 10.37
CA LYS A 110 -14.72 16.19 9.47
C LYS A 110 -14.65 15.71 8.01
N PRO A 111 -15.66 16.05 7.20
CA PRO A 111 -15.59 15.94 5.75
C PRO A 111 -14.37 16.67 5.14
N TYR A 112 -14.00 16.31 3.92
CA TYR A 112 -12.97 17.04 3.18
C TYR A 112 -13.36 18.51 2.98
N HIS A 113 -12.49 19.40 3.44
CA HIS A 113 -12.66 20.85 3.30
C HIS A 113 -11.36 21.57 2.94
N SER A 114 -10.18 20.98 3.17
CA SER A 114 -8.92 21.61 2.75
C SER A 114 -7.77 20.62 2.55
N PRO A 115 -6.75 20.98 1.74
CA PRO A 115 -5.51 20.20 1.62
C PRO A 115 -4.75 20.01 2.95
N GLN A 116 -5.05 20.79 3.99
CA GLN A 116 -4.45 20.60 5.31
C GLN A 116 -4.77 19.23 5.90
N GLN A 117 -5.95 18.66 5.61
CA GLN A 117 -6.31 17.31 6.08
C GLN A 117 -5.38 16.25 5.49
N LEU A 118 -4.95 16.41 4.23
CA LEU A 118 -4.00 15.49 3.59
C LEU A 118 -2.59 15.62 4.20
N ARG A 119 -2.15 16.85 4.51
CA ARG A 119 -0.88 17.08 5.23
C ARG A 119 -0.92 16.52 6.66
N ASN A 120 -2.04 16.69 7.36
CA ASN A 120 -2.24 16.13 8.69
C ASN A 120 -2.22 14.59 8.65
N TYR A 121 -2.83 14.00 7.62
CA TYR A 121 -2.74 12.56 7.38
C TYR A 121 -1.29 12.11 7.17
N GLN A 122 -0.52 12.76 6.31
CA GLN A 122 0.91 12.44 6.12
C GLN A 122 1.69 12.54 7.43
N ALA A 123 1.51 13.62 8.21
CA ALA A 123 2.16 13.81 9.49
C ALA A 123 1.75 12.74 10.53
N PHE A 124 0.48 12.35 10.53
CA PHE A 124 -0.01 11.24 11.35
C PHE A 124 0.71 9.94 10.98
N MET A 125 0.74 9.58 9.69
CA MET A 125 1.38 8.35 9.24
C MET A 125 2.87 8.32 9.59
N LEU A 126 3.60 9.40 9.34
CA LEU A 126 5.03 9.54 9.68
C LEU A 126 5.30 9.42 11.18
N SER A 127 4.46 10.02 12.03
CA SER A 127 4.64 9.98 13.49
C SER A 127 4.19 8.66 14.14
N HIS A 128 3.43 7.82 13.43
CA HIS A 128 2.84 6.59 13.95
C HIS A 128 3.38 5.32 13.28
N THR A 129 4.35 5.44 12.38
CA THR A 129 5.06 4.32 11.76
C THR A 129 6.55 4.45 11.99
N ASP A 130 7.27 3.34 11.83
CA ASP A 130 8.71 3.26 12.04
C ASP A 130 9.47 3.33 10.69
N GLN A 131 8.81 2.96 9.58
CA GLN A 131 9.33 3.08 8.22
C GLN A 131 8.19 3.04 7.19
N ALA A 132 8.54 3.26 5.92
CA ALA A 132 7.62 3.25 4.79
C ALA A 132 8.05 2.27 3.68
N LEU A 133 7.07 1.60 3.06
CA LEU A 133 7.20 0.78 1.86
C LEU A 133 6.26 1.32 0.77
N PHE A 134 6.81 1.73 -0.36
CA PHE A 134 6.04 2.39 -1.42
C PHE A 134 6.23 1.70 -2.77
N ILE A 135 5.14 1.37 -3.47
CA ILE A 135 5.23 1.11 -4.92
C ILE A 135 5.33 2.48 -5.61
N TYR A 136 6.54 2.84 -6.03
CA TYR A 136 6.86 4.17 -6.51
C TYR A 136 8.13 4.16 -7.37
N ASP A 137 8.04 4.84 -8.51
CA ASP A 137 9.14 5.06 -9.44
C ASP A 137 9.47 6.57 -9.53
N PRO A 138 10.72 6.98 -9.24
CA PRO A 138 11.15 8.38 -9.33
C PRO A 138 11.02 9.01 -10.72
N GLN A 139 11.03 8.21 -11.79
CA GLN A 139 10.85 8.66 -13.18
C GLN A 139 9.36 8.84 -13.53
N ALA A 140 8.44 8.32 -12.71
CA ALA A 140 7.01 8.46 -12.87
C ALA A 140 6.30 8.94 -11.57
N PRO A 141 6.63 10.13 -11.03
CA PRO A 141 6.28 10.54 -9.67
C PRO A 141 4.78 10.64 -9.33
N ALA A 142 3.93 10.89 -10.33
CA ALA A 142 2.48 11.03 -10.20
C ALA A 142 2.04 11.92 -9.01
N LYS A 143 0.90 11.62 -8.35
CA LYS A 143 0.46 12.39 -7.16
C LYS A 143 1.23 12.06 -5.88
N LEU A 144 2.02 11.00 -5.89
CA LEU A 144 2.76 10.51 -4.72
C LEU A 144 3.97 11.37 -4.36
N HIS A 145 4.50 12.17 -5.28
CA HIS A 145 5.67 13.02 -5.01
C HIS A 145 5.51 13.87 -3.75
N TYR A 146 4.33 14.43 -3.48
CA TYR A 146 4.08 15.18 -2.24
C TYR A 146 4.30 14.35 -0.97
N THR A 147 3.95 13.06 -1.01
CA THR A 147 4.16 12.14 0.11
C THR A 147 5.63 11.73 0.20
N ILE A 148 6.28 11.45 -0.92
CA ILE A 148 7.72 11.12 -0.96
C ILE A 148 8.56 12.29 -0.44
N GLU A 149 8.27 13.52 -0.87
CA GLU A 149 8.93 14.73 -0.34
C GLU A 149 8.70 14.91 1.16
N ALA A 150 7.50 14.60 1.66
CA ALA A 150 7.21 14.68 3.09
C ALA A 150 8.02 13.66 3.89
N ILE A 151 8.17 12.43 3.37
CA ILE A 151 9.03 11.40 3.98
C ILE A 151 10.50 11.84 3.95
N GLN A 152 11.00 12.33 2.82
CA GLN A 152 12.38 12.83 2.68
C GLN A 152 12.69 13.96 3.68
N ARG A 153 11.77 14.93 3.84
CA ARG A 153 11.92 15.98 4.86
C ARG A 153 11.90 15.42 6.28
N PHE A 154 11.10 14.39 6.55
CA PHE A 154 11.06 13.74 7.86
C PHE A 154 12.38 13.05 8.19
N GLN A 155 13.01 12.41 7.19
CA GLN A 155 14.32 11.75 7.28
C GLN A 155 15.47 12.69 7.64
N GLU A 156 15.36 13.99 7.37
CA GLU A 156 16.38 14.97 7.76
C GLU A 156 16.57 15.06 9.28
N THR A 157 15.56 14.64 10.05
CA THR A 157 15.51 14.79 11.53
C THR A 157 15.14 13.50 12.27
N HIS A 158 14.77 12.44 11.56
CA HIS A 158 14.33 11.16 12.12
C HIS A 158 14.98 10.00 11.38
N ASP A 159 15.32 8.94 12.12
CA ASP A 159 15.71 7.66 11.52
C ASP A 159 14.45 6.94 11.01
N TYR A 160 14.09 7.22 9.76
CA TYR A 160 12.87 6.71 9.13
C TYR A 160 13.19 6.15 7.74
N ARG A 161 13.22 4.83 7.60
CA ARG A 161 13.56 4.18 6.33
C ARG A 161 12.42 4.34 5.31
N LEU A 162 12.77 4.67 4.07
CA LEU A 162 11.87 4.60 2.91
C LEU A 162 12.37 3.51 1.98
N VAL A 163 11.58 2.47 1.79
CA VAL A 163 11.78 1.41 0.80
C VAL A 163 10.83 1.65 -0.36
N THR A 164 11.35 1.60 -1.58
CA THR A 164 10.55 1.72 -2.80
C THR A 164 10.65 0.47 -3.64
N ILE A 165 9.52 0.04 -4.20
CA ILE A 165 9.45 -0.93 -5.30
C ILE A 165 9.16 -0.10 -6.56
N ASP A 166 10.19 0.09 -7.37
CA ASP A 166 10.12 0.83 -8.62
C ASP A 166 9.74 -0.09 -9.80
N PHE A 167 9.68 0.46 -11.02
CA PHE A 167 9.28 -0.32 -12.18
C PHE A 167 10.31 -1.37 -12.60
N ASP A 168 11.60 -1.12 -12.36
CA ASP A 168 12.65 -2.10 -12.61
C ASP A 168 12.47 -3.32 -11.69
N THR A 169 12.22 -3.09 -10.39
CA THR A 169 11.93 -4.17 -9.44
C THR A 169 10.66 -4.93 -9.82
N LEU A 170 9.60 -4.24 -10.25
CA LEU A 170 8.38 -4.90 -10.73
C LEU A 170 8.63 -5.74 -11.99
N GLN A 171 9.54 -5.31 -12.89
CA GLN A 171 9.91 -6.08 -14.06
C GLN A 171 10.65 -7.37 -13.66
N GLU A 172 11.58 -7.29 -12.71
CA GLU A 172 12.27 -8.48 -12.18
C GLU A 172 11.29 -9.50 -11.58
N VAL A 173 10.30 -9.02 -10.81
CA VAL A 173 9.23 -9.88 -10.26
C VAL A 173 8.39 -10.50 -11.38
N ALA A 174 8.08 -9.75 -12.44
CA ALA A 174 7.33 -10.26 -13.59
C ALA A 174 8.09 -11.37 -14.33
N ASP A 175 9.40 -11.18 -14.54
CA ASP A 175 10.26 -12.15 -15.22
C ASP A 175 10.39 -13.44 -14.39
N ASN A 176 10.54 -13.33 -13.06
CA ASN A 176 10.57 -14.48 -12.16
C ASN A 176 9.25 -15.27 -12.20
N LEU A 177 8.11 -14.57 -12.13
CA LEU A 177 6.80 -15.22 -12.24
C LEU A 177 6.60 -15.95 -13.57
N ALA A 178 7.08 -15.38 -14.68
CA ALA A 178 7.00 -16.03 -15.99
C ALA A 178 7.87 -17.30 -16.05
N ASN A 179 9.08 -17.24 -15.51
CA ASN A 179 9.99 -18.40 -15.45
C ASN A 179 9.42 -19.54 -14.59
N ASP A 180 8.80 -19.20 -13.45
CA ASP A 180 8.17 -20.20 -12.56
C ASP A 180 6.96 -20.89 -13.23
N GLU A 181 6.17 -20.13 -13.99
CA GLU A 181 5.08 -20.69 -14.79
C GLU A 181 5.63 -21.66 -15.85
N GLU A 182 6.64 -21.24 -16.62
CA GLU A 182 7.27 -22.10 -17.64
C GLU A 182 7.88 -23.38 -17.06
N ASN A 183 8.57 -23.29 -15.92
CA ASN A 183 9.17 -24.45 -15.26
C ASN A 183 8.10 -25.39 -14.66
N GLY A 184 7.01 -24.84 -14.15
CA GLY A 184 5.87 -25.63 -13.65
C GLY A 184 5.20 -26.46 -14.75
N PHE A 185 5.04 -25.90 -15.95
CA PHE A 185 4.50 -26.64 -17.11
C PHE A 185 5.44 -27.71 -17.67
N GLN A 186 6.75 -27.61 -17.43
CA GLN A 186 7.73 -28.62 -17.86
C GLN A 186 7.90 -29.76 -16.85
N ALA A 187 7.40 -29.60 -15.63
CA ALA A 187 7.50 -30.58 -14.55
C ALA A 187 6.28 -31.52 -14.43
N GLU A 188 5.23 -31.29 -15.23
CA GLU A 188 4.04 -32.17 -15.40
C GLU A 188 4.16 -33.08 -16.63
#